data_AF-A0A813GIS2-F1
#
_entry.id   AF-A0A813GIS2-F1
#
_cell.length_a   1.000
_cell.length_b   1.000
_cell.length_c   1.000
_cell.angle_alpha   90.00
_cell.angle_beta   90.00
_cell.angle_gamma   90.00
#
_symmetry.space_group_name_H-M   'P 1'
#
loop_
_entity.id
_entity.type
_entity.pdbx_description
1 polymer ?
#
loop_
_entity_poly.entity_id
_entity_poly.type
_entity_poly.pdbx_seq_one_letter_code
_entity_poly.pdbx_strand_id
1 'polypeptide(L)'
;MSSFMSHSCFPNAVWHYDGDDFVLRARRDIEVHDEITVSYLSEDCLLESSASRRRHLKDSKHFVCNCERCFADRDPCRGLRCPKCKAVSLMFGLPTGYEAEPVAGSRCEHCGSTLEAGEAATLQAEEKLLESALEKTELGLEGNDRAVSRQAALLVPLEQALARAETCLAQEPLLLSVVCILQFRSILWLFVLWLSWLLRTATADICIQ
;
A
#
# COMPACT_ATOMS: atom_id res chain seq x y z
N MET A 1 -23.72 7.47 7.14
CA MET A 1 -23.68 7.45 5.65
C MET A 1 -22.60 6.53 5.08
N SER A 2 -21.50 6.24 5.80
CA SER A 2 -20.45 5.33 5.31
C SER A 2 -20.90 3.88 5.05
N SER A 3 -22.00 3.43 5.65
CA SER A 3 -22.50 2.05 5.55
C SER A 3 -23.04 1.63 4.18
N PHE A 4 -23.23 2.56 3.24
CA PHE A 4 -23.75 2.26 1.90
C PHE A 4 -22.66 2.07 0.83
N MET A 5 -21.40 2.44 1.12
CA MET A 5 -20.30 2.30 0.18
C MET A 5 -19.62 0.96 0.36
N SER A 6 -19.48 0.18 -0.71
CA SER A 6 -18.81 -1.12 -0.70
C SER A 6 -17.30 -1.00 -0.49
N HIS A 7 -16.69 -2.13 -0.11
CA HIS A 7 -15.24 -2.22 0.01
C HIS A 7 -14.53 -2.42 -1.34
N SER A 8 -13.40 -1.75 -1.52
CA SER A 8 -12.37 -2.18 -2.47
C SER A 8 -10.99 -2.03 -1.84
N CYS A 9 -10.08 -3.00 -2.07
CA CYS A 9 -8.66 -2.87 -1.70
C CYS A 9 -7.91 -1.91 -2.63
N PHE A 10 -8.56 -1.46 -3.72
CA PHE A 10 -8.15 -0.34 -4.54
C PHE A 10 -9.35 0.62 -4.66
N PRO A 11 -9.63 1.43 -3.63
CA PRO A 11 -10.83 2.26 -3.60
C PRO A 11 -10.73 3.45 -4.57
N ASN A 12 -11.87 3.97 -5.02
CA ASN A 12 -11.94 5.21 -5.80
C ASN A 12 -12.34 6.42 -4.95
N ALA A 13 -12.72 6.23 -3.68
CA ALA A 13 -12.98 7.30 -2.73
C ALA A 13 -12.29 7.09 -1.37
N VAL A 14 -12.12 8.18 -0.63
CA VAL A 14 -11.65 8.21 0.76
C VAL A 14 -12.49 9.17 1.56
N TRP A 15 -12.65 8.86 2.83
CA TRP A 15 -13.40 9.69 3.75
C TRP A 15 -12.55 10.07 4.96
N HIS A 16 -12.85 11.22 5.54
CA HIS A 16 -12.35 11.68 6.83
C HIS A 16 -13.39 12.58 7.48
N TYR A 17 -13.20 12.88 8.76
CA TYR A 17 -13.97 13.93 9.43
C TYR A 17 -13.19 15.24 9.38
N ASP A 18 -13.90 16.32 9.05
CA ASP A 18 -13.42 17.70 9.19
C ASP A 18 -14.31 18.40 10.22
N GLY A 19 -13.86 18.43 11.48
CA GLY A 19 -14.73 18.75 12.61
C GLY A 19 -15.86 17.71 12.74
N ASP A 20 -17.10 18.18 12.67
CA ASP A 20 -18.30 17.33 12.71
C ASP A 20 -18.75 16.87 11.31
N ASP A 21 -18.13 17.37 10.24
CA ASP A 21 -18.53 17.08 8.87
C ASP A 21 -17.88 15.80 8.35
N PHE A 22 -18.70 14.93 7.74
CA PHE A 22 -18.22 13.75 7.02
C PHE A 22 -17.82 14.14 5.60
N VAL A 23 -16.52 14.16 5.31
CA VAL A 23 -15.98 14.57 4.02
C VAL A 23 -15.57 13.35 3.22
N LEU A 24 -16.22 13.15 2.07
CA LEU A 24 -15.87 12.13 1.08
C LEU A 24 -15.17 12.80 -0.12
N ARG A 25 -14.00 12.28 -0.51
CA ARG A 25 -13.21 12.78 -1.65
C ARG A 25 -12.91 11.65 -2.62
N ALA A 26 -12.96 11.95 -3.91
CA ALA A 26 -12.47 11.06 -4.95
C ALA A 26 -10.95 10.90 -4.82
N ARG A 27 -10.47 9.66 -4.97
CA ARG A 27 -9.04 9.29 -5.03
C ARG A 27 -8.56 8.98 -6.44
N ARG A 28 -9.50 8.78 -7.35
CA ARG A 28 -9.31 8.44 -8.76
C ARG A 28 -10.44 9.11 -9.55
N ASP A 29 -10.30 9.17 -10.86
CA ASP A 29 -11.41 9.56 -11.72
C ASP A 29 -12.57 8.57 -11.52
N ILE A 30 -13.80 9.09 -11.48
CA ILE A 30 -15.03 8.32 -11.28
C ILE A 30 -15.96 8.70 -12.42
N GLU A 31 -16.23 7.74 -13.30
CA GLU A 31 -17.13 7.95 -14.42
C GLU A 31 -18.59 7.83 -13.99
N VAL A 32 -19.50 8.36 -14.81
CA VAL A 32 -20.93 8.19 -14.56
C VAL A 32 -21.26 6.70 -14.58
N HIS A 33 -21.98 6.23 -13.54
CA HIS A 33 -22.33 4.82 -13.28
C HIS A 33 -21.27 3.97 -12.59
N ASP A 34 -20.08 4.50 -12.28
CA ASP A 34 -19.13 3.80 -11.42
C ASP A 34 -19.66 3.66 -9.99
N GLU A 35 -19.41 2.50 -9.38
CA GLU A 35 -19.67 2.30 -7.95
C GLU A 35 -18.63 3.06 -7.13
N ILE A 36 -19.09 3.83 -6.14
CA ILE A 36 -18.21 4.49 -5.18
C ILE A 36 -17.80 3.49 -4.10
N THR A 37 -16.50 3.23 -3.99
CA THR A 37 -15.92 2.26 -3.06
C THR A 37 -14.90 2.91 -2.13
N VAL A 38 -14.84 2.41 -0.89
CA VAL A 38 -13.90 2.85 0.14
C VAL A 38 -13.12 1.67 0.72
N SER A 39 -11.99 1.92 1.38
CA SER A 39 -11.32 0.86 2.15
C SER A 39 -12.00 0.67 3.50
N TYR A 40 -12.24 -0.59 3.89
CA TYR A 40 -12.63 -0.96 5.25
C TYR A 40 -11.43 -1.38 6.09
N LEU A 41 -10.28 -1.55 5.43
CA LEU A 41 -9.00 -1.88 6.03
C LEU A 41 -8.23 -0.59 6.34
N SER A 42 -7.38 -0.63 7.36
CA SER A 42 -6.38 0.41 7.62
C SER A 42 -5.39 0.53 6.46
N GLU A 43 -4.67 1.65 6.40
CA GLU A 43 -3.63 1.86 5.38
C GLU A 43 -2.53 0.79 5.50
N ASP A 44 -2.14 0.41 6.72
CA ASP A 44 -1.14 -0.64 6.95
C ASP A 44 -1.62 -2.00 6.42
N CYS A 45 -2.86 -2.39 6.73
CA CYS A 45 -3.44 -3.63 6.20
C CYS A 45 -3.56 -3.60 4.67
N LEU A 46 -3.74 -2.43 4.05
CA LEU A 46 -3.72 -2.32 2.59
C LEU A 46 -2.35 -2.65 1.99
N LEU A 47 -1.25 -2.58 2.74
CA LEU A 47 0.10 -2.93 2.27
C LEU A 47 0.42 -4.43 2.40
N GLU A 48 -0.45 -5.20 3.04
CA GLU A 48 -0.29 -6.64 3.18
C GLU A 48 -0.70 -7.41 1.92
N SER A 49 -0.38 -8.71 1.88
CA SER A 49 -0.82 -9.61 0.82
C SER A 49 -2.34 -9.73 0.73
N SER A 50 -2.84 -10.13 -0.43
CA SER A 50 -4.25 -10.30 -0.75
C SER A 50 -4.90 -11.37 0.11
N ALA A 51 -4.13 -12.42 0.48
CA ALA A 51 -4.57 -13.43 1.43
C ALA A 51 -4.81 -12.81 2.81
N SER A 52 -3.87 -11.99 3.30
CA SER A 52 -4.02 -11.32 4.60
C SER A 52 -5.19 -10.32 4.60
N ARG A 53 -5.28 -9.47 3.57
CA ARG A 53 -6.41 -8.52 3.42
C ARG A 53 -7.77 -9.23 3.43
N ARG A 54 -7.89 -10.36 2.74
CA ARG A 54 -9.11 -11.17 2.74
C ARG A 54 -9.38 -11.82 4.09
N ARG A 55 -8.35 -12.26 4.82
CA ARG A 55 -8.47 -12.76 6.19
C ARG A 55 -9.03 -11.67 7.11
N HIS A 56 -8.46 -10.47 7.08
CA HIS A 56 -8.95 -9.32 7.86
C HIS A 56 -10.41 -8.98 7.55
N LEU A 57 -10.81 -8.95 6.28
CA LEU A 57 -12.19 -8.67 5.88
C LEU A 57 -13.15 -9.79 6.27
N LYS A 58 -12.72 -11.04 6.21
CA LYS A 58 -13.52 -12.18 6.67
C LYS A 58 -13.77 -12.10 8.17
N ASP A 59 -12.73 -11.81 8.95
CA ASP A 59 -12.81 -11.82 10.40
C ASP A 59 -13.60 -10.61 10.93
N SER A 60 -13.47 -9.46 10.28
CA SER A 60 -14.13 -8.20 10.71
C SER A 60 -15.47 -7.89 10.05
N LYS A 61 -15.68 -8.33 8.80
CA LYS A 61 -16.85 -7.98 7.95
C LYS A 61 -17.56 -9.18 7.32
N HIS A 62 -17.03 -10.39 7.51
CA HIS A 62 -17.65 -11.65 7.10
C HIS A 62 -17.91 -11.80 5.59
N PHE A 63 -17.01 -11.30 4.73
CA PHE A 63 -17.04 -11.54 3.27
C PHE A 63 -15.64 -11.75 2.67
N VAL A 64 -15.58 -12.26 1.42
CA VAL A 64 -14.34 -12.34 0.62
C VAL A 64 -14.28 -11.16 -0.33
N CYS A 65 -13.18 -10.41 -0.31
CA CYS A 65 -12.98 -9.36 -1.29
C CYS A 65 -12.56 -9.92 -2.67
N ASN A 66 -13.33 -9.55 -3.70
CA ASN A 66 -13.09 -9.88 -5.10
C ASN A 66 -12.83 -8.63 -5.96
N CYS A 67 -12.37 -7.53 -5.36
CA CYS A 67 -12.02 -6.32 -6.11
C CYS A 67 -10.87 -6.58 -7.09
N GLU A 68 -10.68 -5.67 -8.06
CA GLU A 68 -9.63 -5.73 -9.10
C GLU A 68 -8.23 -6.08 -8.56
N ARG A 69 -7.85 -5.51 -7.41
CA ARG A 69 -6.55 -5.78 -6.77
C ARG A 69 -6.47 -7.17 -6.15
N CYS A 70 -7.56 -7.68 -5.58
CA CYS A 70 -7.60 -9.02 -5.01
C CYS A 70 -7.83 -10.10 -6.08
N PHE A 71 -8.37 -9.73 -7.24
CA PHE A 71 -8.59 -10.62 -8.39
C PHE A 71 -7.44 -10.56 -9.41
N ALA A 72 -6.44 -9.71 -9.21
CA ALA A 72 -5.29 -9.63 -10.10
C ALA A 72 -4.43 -10.91 -10.04
N ASP A 73 -3.85 -11.30 -11.18
CA ASP A 73 -2.90 -12.43 -11.29
C ASP A 73 -1.56 -12.16 -10.57
N ARG A 74 -1.34 -10.92 -10.12
CA ARG A 74 -0.13 -10.50 -9.42
C ARG A 74 -0.50 -9.66 -8.21
N ASP A 75 0.04 -10.06 -7.07
CA ASP A 75 -0.06 -9.28 -5.85
C ASP A 75 1.25 -8.52 -5.61
N PRO A 76 1.27 -7.18 -5.78
CA PRO A 76 2.48 -6.40 -5.56
C PRO A 76 2.96 -6.42 -4.10
N CYS A 77 2.11 -6.84 -3.17
CA CYS A 77 2.43 -6.93 -1.75
C CYS A 77 2.95 -8.32 -1.34
N ARG A 78 3.06 -9.27 -2.29
CA ARG A 78 3.55 -10.63 -2.01
C ARG A 78 4.68 -11.01 -2.95
N GLY A 79 5.87 -10.45 -2.68
CA GLY A 79 7.09 -10.72 -3.44
C GLY A 79 7.96 -11.79 -2.80
N LEU A 80 8.26 -12.87 -3.53
CA LEU A 80 9.24 -13.88 -3.10
C LEU A 80 10.58 -13.76 -3.85
N ARG A 81 11.67 -14.18 -3.19
CA ARG A 81 13.02 -14.20 -3.76
C ARG A 81 13.20 -15.45 -4.60
N CYS A 82 13.55 -15.31 -5.88
CA CYS A 82 13.80 -16.45 -6.75
C CYS A 82 14.99 -17.29 -6.23
N PRO A 83 14.86 -18.63 -6.09
CA PRO A 83 15.96 -19.50 -5.68
C PRO A 83 17.16 -19.48 -6.64
N LYS A 84 16.92 -19.31 -7.95
CA LYS A 84 17.96 -19.34 -8.99
C LYS A 84 18.70 -18.01 -9.16
N CYS A 85 17.99 -16.93 -9.50
CA CYS A 85 18.63 -15.63 -9.78
C CYS A 85 18.70 -14.68 -8.59
N LYS A 86 18.07 -15.03 -7.46
CA LYS A 86 18.00 -14.22 -6.23
C LYS A 86 17.32 -12.85 -6.37
N ALA A 87 16.76 -12.53 -7.54
CA ALA A 87 15.93 -11.34 -7.72
C ALA A 87 14.56 -11.51 -7.03
N VAL A 88 14.03 -10.42 -6.46
CA VAL A 88 12.63 -10.35 -6.01
C VAL A 88 11.79 -10.15 -7.25
N SER A 89 10.98 -11.15 -7.61
CA SER A 89 10.33 -11.17 -8.93
C SER A 89 9.09 -12.06 -8.98
N LEU A 90 8.67 -12.56 -7.83
CA LEU A 90 7.62 -13.54 -7.72
C LEU A 90 6.43 -12.86 -7.04
N MET A 91 5.67 -12.10 -7.82
CA MET A 91 4.45 -11.39 -7.40
C MET A 91 3.24 -12.25 -7.81
N PHE A 92 2.59 -12.94 -6.87
CA PHE A 92 1.54 -13.91 -7.19
C PHE A 92 0.16 -13.48 -6.74
N GLY A 93 -0.80 -13.49 -7.66
CA GLY A 93 -2.21 -13.76 -7.40
C GLY A 93 -2.54 -15.11 -8.05
N LEU A 94 -3.41 -15.96 -7.54
CA LEU A 94 -4.61 -15.81 -6.73
C LEU A 94 -4.78 -17.06 -5.86
N PRO A 95 -5.71 -17.05 -4.90
CA PRO A 95 -6.86 -17.94 -5.09
C PRO A 95 -8.17 -17.21 -5.28
N THR A 96 -9.13 -17.97 -5.80
CA THR A 96 -10.56 -17.80 -5.56
C THR A 96 -10.88 -18.18 -4.10
N GLY A 97 -10.47 -17.38 -3.11
CA GLY A 97 -10.75 -17.73 -1.70
C GLY A 97 -9.86 -17.07 -0.65
N TYR A 98 -9.78 -17.72 0.51
CA TYR A 98 -9.20 -17.19 1.75
C TYR A 98 -7.77 -17.67 2.06
N GLU A 99 -7.33 -18.76 1.46
CA GLU A 99 -6.00 -19.34 1.70
C GLU A 99 -4.95 -18.68 0.79
N ALA A 100 -3.66 -18.84 1.08
CA ALA A 100 -2.62 -18.52 0.10
C ALA A 100 -2.38 -19.74 -0.79
N GLU A 101 -2.53 -19.63 -2.11
CA GLU A 101 -2.24 -20.77 -3.01
C GLU A 101 -0.76 -21.18 -2.95
N PRO A 102 -0.46 -22.45 -3.28
CA PRO A 102 0.88 -22.91 -3.58
C PRO A 102 1.53 -22.02 -4.63
N VAL A 103 2.74 -21.56 -4.37
CA VAL A 103 3.54 -20.81 -5.35
C VAL A 103 4.22 -21.75 -6.36
N ALA A 104 3.94 -23.05 -6.29
CA ALA A 104 4.47 -24.06 -7.20
C ALA A 104 4.00 -23.82 -8.64
N GLY A 105 4.87 -24.03 -9.62
CA GLY A 105 4.56 -23.82 -11.05
C GLY A 105 4.67 -22.36 -11.50
N SER A 106 4.99 -21.45 -10.58
CA SER A 106 5.13 -20.03 -10.87
C SER A 106 6.44 -19.67 -11.55
N ARG A 107 6.43 -18.67 -12.45
CA ARG A 107 7.61 -18.26 -13.23
C ARG A 107 8.23 -16.96 -12.71
N CYS A 108 9.55 -16.97 -12.58
CA CYS A 108 10.34 -15.77 -12.29
C CYS A 108 10.34 -14.81 -13.48
N GLU A 109 10.05 -13.53 -13.22
CA GLU A 109 10.04 -12.49 -14.25
C GLU A 109 11.45 -12.12 -14.74
N HIS A 110 12.47 -12.28 -13.89
CA HIS A 110 13.84 -11.90 -14.21
C HIS A 110 14.61 -12.98 -14.97
N CYS A 111 14.48 -14.26 -14.60
CA CYS A 111 15.24 -15.36 -15.21
C CYS A 111 14.39 -16.41 -15.92
N GLY A 112 13.07 -16.28 -15.87
CA GLY A 112 12.13 -17.19 -16.53
C GLY A 112 11.99 -18.56 -15.88
N SER A 113 12.73 -18.86 -14.79
CA SER A 113 12.68 -20.16 -14.13
C SER A 113 11.33 -20.40 -13.47
N THR A 114 10.81 -21.62 -13.63
CA THR A 114 9.61 -22.08 -12.92
C THR A 114 9.98 -22.65 -11.55
N LEU A 115 9.22 -22.31 -10.52
CA LEU A 115 9.36 -22.87 -9.17
C LEU A 115 8.88 -24.31 -9.12
N GLU A 116 9.74 -25.20 -8.64
CA GLU A 116 9.39 -26.58 -8.36
C GLU A 116 8.58 -26.68 -7.06
N ALA A 117 7.80 -27.75 -6.89
CA ALA A 117 6.95 -27.93 -5.70
C ALA A 117 7.74 -27.93 -4.38
N GLY A 118 8.95 -28.50 -4.39
CA GLY A 118 9.83 -28.50 -3.21
C GLY A 118 10.34 -27.10 -2.85
N GLU A 119 10.81 -26.34 -3.85
CA GLU A 119 11.27 -24.96 -3.67
C GLU A 119 10.13 -24.04 -3.20
N ALA A 120 8.94 -24.22 -3.77
CA ALA A 120 7.74 -23.50 -3.37
C ALA A 120 7.36 -23.76 -1.91
N ALA A 121 7.41 -25.02 -1.47
CA ALA A 121 7.11 -25.39 -0.09
C ALA A 121 8.11 -24.76 0.90
N THR A 122 9.40 -24.71 0.54
CA THR A 122 10.41 -24.03 1.36
C THR A 122 10.11 -22.53 1.49
N LEU A 123 9.85 -21.84 0.37
CA LEU A 123 9.54 -20.41 0.40
C LEU A 123 8.27 -20.10 1.20
N GLN A 124 7.24 -20.93 1.10
CA GLN A 124 6.01 -20.77 1.88
C GLN A 124 6.22 -21.04 3.38
N ALA A 125 7.06 -22.01 3.72
CA ALA A 125 7.43 -22.25 5.11
C ALA A 125 8.20 -21.06 5.69
N GLU A 126 9.13 -20.47 4.93
CA GLU A 126 9.84 -19.25 5.30
C GLU A 126 8.88 -18.05 5.46
N GLU A 127 7.95 -17.86 4.52
CA GLU A 127 6.91 -16.81 4.60
C GLU A 127 6.10 -16.93 5.89
N LYS A 128 5.61 -18.14 6.21
CA LYS A 128 4.85 -18.40 7.43
C LYS A 128 5.67 -18.17 8.70
N LEU A 129 6.95 -18.54 8.68
CA LEU A 129 7.85 -18.28 9.82
C LEU A 129 8.03 -16.78 10.03
N LEU A 130 8.21 -16.02 8.95
CA LEU A 130 8.35 -14.56 8.99
C LEU A 130 7.07 -13.89 9.51
N GLU A 131 5.90 -14.28 9.00
CA GLU A 131 4.59 -13.80 9.46
C GLU A 131 4.45 -14.00 10.99
N SER A 132 4.74 -15.20 11.48
CA SER A 132 4.69 -15.50 12.92
C SER A 132 5.71 -14.73 13.77
N ALA A 133 6.83 -14.32 13.18
CA ALA A 133 7.85 -13.53 13.85
C ALA A 133 7.45 -12.04 13.90
N LEU A 134 6.81 -11.53 12.85
CA LEU A 134 6.26 -10.18 12.80
C LEU A 134 5.17 -9.99 13.84
N GLU A 135 4.18 -10.90 13.88
CA GLU A 135 3.09 -10.87 14.88
C GLU A 135 3.63 -10.84 16.32
N LYS A 136 4.64 -11.67 16.63
CA LYS A 136 5.27 -11.68 17.95
C LYS A 136 5.99 -10.37 18.27
N THR A 137 6.57 -9.74 17.26
CA THR A 137 7.29 -8.47 17.41
C THR A 137 6.29 -7.36 17.67
N GLU A 138 5.18 -7.30 16.92
CA GLU A 138 4.10 -6.33 17.12
C GLU A 138 3.49 -6.43 18.51
N LEU A 139 3.15 -7.64 18.96
CA LEU A 139 2.65 -7.89 20.33
C LEU A 139 3.66 -7.46 21.41
N GLY A 140 4.96 -7.63 21.14
CA GLY A 140 6.03 -7.19 22.04
C GLY A 140 6.16 -5.67 22.15
N LEU A 141 5.73 -4.93 21.12
CA LEU A 141 5.74 -3.46 21.10
C LEU A 141 4.50 -2.90 21.80
N GLU A 142 3.33 -3.50 21.61
CA GLU A 142 2.08 -3.11 22.30
C GLU A 142 2.16 -3.30 23.82
N GLY A 143 2.98 -4.25 24.29
CA GLY A 143 3.23 -4.48 25.72
C GLY A 143 4.25 -3.56 26.38
N ASN A 144 4.88 -2.64 25.64
CA ASN A 144 5.99 -1.81 26.15
C ASN A 144 5.83 -0.35 25.73
N ASP A 145 4.98 0.40 26.44
CA ASP A 145 4.71 1.84 26.23
C ASP A 145 5.96 2.75 26.19
N ARG A 146 7.13 2.26 26.64
CA ARG A 146 8.42 2.99 26.54
C ARG A 146 9.17 2.77 25.22
N ALA A 147 8.74 1.85 24.36
CA ALA A 147 9.40 1.53 23.09
C ALA A 147 8.99 2.46 21.93
N VAL A 148 7.79 3.02 21.96
CA VAL A 148 7.26 3.94 20.94
C VAL A 148 8.19 5.13 20.70
N SER A 149 8.81 5.66 21.76
CA SER A 149 9.75 6.79 21.68
C SER A 149 11.09 6.45 21.00
N ARG A 150 11.48 5.17 20.91
CA ARG A 150 12.72 4.74 20.22
C ARG A 150 12.51 4.48 18.73
N GLN A 151 11.27 4.31 18.28
CA GLN A 151 10.94 3.96 16.89
C GLN A 151 10.87 5.16 15.93
N ALA A 152 10.79 6.39 16.45
CA ALA A 152 10.99 7.60 15.66
C ALA A 152 12.34 7.61 14.91
N ALA A 153 13.35 6.93 15.45
CA ALA A 153 14.66 6.79 14.80
C ALA A 153 14.66 5.78 13.63
N LEU A 154 13.70 4.86 13.58
CA LEU A 154 13.54 3.88 12.49
C LEU A 154 12.58 4.35 11.40
N LEU A 155 11.70 5.29 11.70
CA LEU A 155 10.76 5.88 10.73
C LEU A 155 11.48 6.57 9.56
N VAL A 156 12.53 7.36 9.83
CA VAL A 156 13.27 8.05 8.76
C VAL A 156 13.99 7.08 7.80
N PRO A 157 14.71 6.03 8.28
CA PRO A 157 15.22 4.97 7.41
C PRO A 157 14.15 4.22 6.63
N LEU A 158 12.98 3.98 7.23
CA LEU A 158 11.88 3.26 6.57
C LEU A 158 11.24 4.12 5.47
N GLU A 159 11.02 5.41 5.72
CA GLU A 159 10.56 6.39 4.72
C GLU A 159 11.54 6.50 3.55
N GLN A 160 12.85 6.50 3.84
CA GLN A 160 13.88 6.49 2.79
C GLN A 160 13.92 5.18 2.00
N ALA A 161 13.68 4.04 2.66
CA ALA A 161 13.59 2.74 2.00
C ALA A 161 12.32 2.63 1.14
N LEU A 162 11.19 3.17 1.61
CA LEU A 162 9.94 3.29 0.86
C LEU A 162 10.11 4.18 -0.37
N ALA A 163 10.73 5.36 -0.24
CA ALA A 163 11.01 6.23 -1.39
C ALA A 163 11.92 5.56 -2.45
N ARG A 164 12.85 4.69 -2.01
CA ARG A 164 13.68 3.87 -2.91
C ARG A 164 12.90 2.73 -3.56
N ALA A 165 11.97 2.11 -2.84
CA ALA A 165 11.08 1.08 -3.38
C ALA A 165 10.09 1.68 -4.39
N GLU A 166 9.53 2.86 -4.10
CA GLU A 166 8.65 3.63 -5.00
C GLU A 166 9.37 3.99 -6.31
N THR A 167 10.63 4.40 -6.25
CA THR A 167 11.43 4.71 -7.45
C THR A 167 11.79 3.46 -8.28
N CYS A 168 11.94 2.29 -7.65
CA CYS A 168 12.08 1.01 -8.36
C CYS A 168 10.75 0.54 -8.97
N LEU A 169 9.62 0.70 -8.28
CA LEU A 169 8.29 0.34 -8.79
C LEU A 169 7.81 1.26 -9.91
N ALA A 170 8.29 2.50 -9.96
CA ALA A 170 8.02 3.46 -11.04
C ALA A 170 8.72 3.11 -12.38
N GLN A 171 9.57 2.07 -12.42
CA GLN A 171 10.22 1.60 -13.65
C GLN A 171 9.38 0.56 -14.43
N GLU A 172 8.25 0.13 -13.89
CA GLU A 172 7.27 -0.69 -14.61
C GLU A 172 6.20 0.21 -15.28
N PRO A 173 6.05 0.20 -16.61
CA PRO A 173 5.23 1.15 -17.36
C PRO A 173 3.70 0.99 -17.16
N LEU A 174 3.26 0.12 -16.25
CA LEU A 174 1.83 -0.15 -15.98
C LEU A 174 1.28 0.52 -14.71
N LEU A 175 2.08 1.31 -13.98
CA LEU A 175 1.66 1.98 -12.72
C LEU A 175 1.70 3.51 -12.78
N LEU A 176 1.44 4.09 -13.96
CA LEU A 176 1.33 5.54 -14.13
C LEU A 176 0.13 6.18 -13.41
N SER A 177 -0.82 5.39 -12.88
CA SER A 177 -1.97 5.91 -12.14
C SER A 177 -1.69 6.18 -10.64
N VAL A 178 -0.65 5.58 -10.05
CA VAL A 178 -0.34 5.75 -8.61
C VAL A 178 0.60 6.94 -8.36
N VAL A 179 1.51 7.23 -9.30
CA VAL A 179 2.42 8.39 -9.22
C VAL A 179 1.66 9.72 -9.20
N CYS A 180 0.47 9.76 -9.82
CA CYS A 180 -0.36 10.97 -9.88
C CYS A 180 -0.90 11.41 -8.51
N ILE A 181 -1.03 10.48 -7.53
CA ILE A 181 -1.54 10.79 -6.18
C ILE A 181 -0.44 11.43 -5.31
N LEU A 182 0.84 11.12 -5.54
CA LEU A 182 1.96 11.64 -4.75
C LEU A 182 2.50 12.99 -5.24
N GLN A 183 2.26 13.37 -6.50
CA GLN A 183 2.64 14.70 -7.03
C GLN A 183 1.89 15.88 -6.39
N PHE A 184 0.78 15.62 -5.69
CA PHE A 184 0.03 16.68 -4.99
C PHE A 184 0.78 17.28 -3.78
N ARG A 185 1.71 16.55 -3.14
CA ARG A 185 2.51 17.11 -2.04
C ARG A 185 3.57 18.10 -2.54
N SER A 186 4.06 17.94 -3.77
CA SER A 186 5.02 18.85 -4.39
C SER A 186 4.38 20.18 -4.82
N ILE A 187 3.12 20.15 -5.25
CA ILE A 187 2.39 21.35 -5.68
C ILE A 187 2.05 22.25 -4.48
N LEU A 188 1.65 21.67 -3.34
CA LEU A 188 1.41 22.46 -2.11
C LEU A 188 2.68 23.14 -1.60
N TRP A 189 3.84 22.47 -1.70
CA TRP A 189 5.13 23.07 -1.31
C TRP A 189 5.55 24.21 -2.24
N LEU A 190 5.34 24.06 -3.55
CA LEU A 190 5.55 25.13 -4.52
C LEU A 190 4.57 26.29 -4.31
N PHE A 191 3.33 26.01 -3.91
CA PHE A 191 2.34 27.06 -3.57
C PHE A 191 2.71 27.80 -2.29
N VAL A 192 3.20 27.12 -1.25
CA VAL A 192 3.68 27.74 0.00
C VAL A 192 4.95 28.57 -0.24
N LEU A 193 5.86 28.11 -1.11
CA LEU A 193 7.04 28.90 -1.51
C LEU A 193 6.66 30.12 -2.36
N TRP A 194 5.70 29.96 -3.27
CA TRP A 194 5.18 31.07 -4.08
C TRP A 194 4.46 32.11 -3.21
N LEU A 195 3.60 31.68 -2.27
CA LEU A 195 2.92 32.57 -1.32
C LEU A 195 3.92 33.27 -0.39
N SER A 196 4.96 32.55 0.07
CA SER A 196 6.05 33.11 0.88
C SER A 196 6.95 34.08 0.11
N TRP A 197 7.07 33.93 -1.21
CA TRP A 197 7.76 34.89 -2.07
C TRP A 197 6.88 36.12 -2.33
N LEU A 198 5.59 35.92 -2.63
CA LEU A 198 4.62 37.00 -2.83
C LEU A 198 4.46 37.89 -1.59
N LEU A 199 4.44 37.29 -0.40
CA LEU A 199 4.39 38.02 0.88
C LEU A 199 5.69 38.77 1.20
N ARG A 200 6.84 38.35 0.64
CA ARG A 200 8.13 39.04 0.79
C ARG A 200 8.35 40.15 -0.24
N THR A 201 7.74 40.05 -1.41
CA THR A 201 7.78 41.12 -2.43
C THR A 201 6.72 42.19 -2.16
N ALA A 202 5.60 41.84 -1.51
CA ALA A 202 4.56 42.81 -1.13
C ALA A 202 4.97 43.78 0.00
N THR A 203 6.05 43.51 0.74
CA THR A 203 6.55 44.39 1.80
C THR A 203 7.77 45.23 1.40
N ALA A 204 8.21 45.14 0.13
CA ALA A 204 9.36 45.88 -0.37
C ALA A 204 9.03 47.20 -1.10
N ASP A 205 7.76 47.51 -1.37
CA ASP A 205 7.32 48.74 -2.06
C ASP A 205 6.43 49.66 -1.19
N ILE A 206 6.84 49.93 0.06
CA ILE A 206 6.34 51.09 0.83
C ILE A 206 7.54 51.82 1.44
N CYS A 207 8.31 52.48 0.58
CA CYS A 207 9.17 53.59 0.96
C CYS A 207 9.59 54.30 -0.33
N ILE A 208 8.81 55.30 -0.78
CA ILE A 208 9.20 56.52 -1.51
C ILE A 208 7.93 57.36 -1.69
N GLN A 209 7.82 58.36 -0.80
CA GLN A 209 7.29 59.74 -0.91
C GLN A 209 6.52 60.14 0.35
#